data_AF-A0A2Z4LUZ8-F1
#
_entry.id   AF-A0A2Z4LUZ8-F1
#
_cell.length_a   1.000
_cell.length_b   1.000
_cell.length_c   1.000
_cell.angle_alpha   90.00
_cell.angle_beta   90.00
_cell.angle_gamma   90.00
#
_symmetry.space_group_name_H-M   'P 1'
#
loop_
_entity.id
_entity.type
_entity.pdbx_description
1 polymer ?
#
loop_
_entity_poly.entity_id
_entity_poly.type
_entity_poly.pdbx_seq_one_letter_code
_entity_poly.pdbx_strand_id
1 'polypeptide(L)'
;MLKNNVFGLIIILINFMGYSQKEHEFLGFLKLNDTALVSYNLKLQLIGENVEGYSVTNLGGPHETKSYVKGTYNDKTNEVYFFEYGIEYTKSDLDTYDFCFVHFMGNVRNIESQNIIKGNFEGKFEDGVPCINGELMVRSIKKVYAKTKKVDKKIQRVRKIPDSIKQNINLTKIIDGQRLNMLKVNETTTIFVKNDEVELIVWDSGKVDGDIISVDYNNTSILKRYSINKEKRNVKLSVEENMDNIITVKAENLGEISPNTAKIMIKDGDRVIDLLSNLKKSEETKVILAKL
;
A
#
# COMPACT_ATOMS: atom_id res chain seq x y z
N MET A 1 -39.14 -50.97 36.51
CA MET A 1 -39.03 -49.54 36.13
C MET A 1 -37.59 -49.28 35.72
N LEU A 2 -37.35 -48.95 34.45
CA LEU A 2 -36.35 -47.98 33.96
C LEU A 2 -36.34 -48.08 32.42
N LYS A 3 -37.01 -47.13 31.76
CA LYS A 3 -36.94 -46.92 30.31
C LYS A 3 -35.71 -46.06 30.02
N ASN A 4 -34.69 -46.63 29.39
CA ASN A 4 -33.58 -45.85 28.83
C ASN A 4 -33.96 -45.35 27.43
N ASN A 5 -34.34 -44.08 27.35
CA ASN A 5 -34.41 -43.33 26.10
C ASN A 5 -32.99 -42.86 25.75
N VAL A 6 -32.36 -43.47 24.76
CA VAL A 6 -31.14 -42.93 24.15
C VAL A 6 -31.58 -41.99 23.02
N PHE A 7 -31.58 -40.70 23.32
CA PHE A 7 -31.83 -39.64 22.34
C PHE A 7 -30.54 -39.43 21.54
N GLY A 8 -30.53 -39.90 20.28
CA GLY A 8 -29.39 -39.73 19.37
C GLY A 8 -29.27 -38.26 18.93
N LEU A 9 -28.21 -37.59 19.39
CA LEU A 9 -27.85 -36.23 19.00
C LEU A 9 -27.24 -36.27 17.59
N ILE A 10 -28.02 -35.91 16.56
CA ILE A 10 -27.50 -35.66 15.21
C ILE A 10 -26.77 -34.30 15.24
N ILE A 11 -25.43 -34.34 15.23
CA ILE A 11 -24.59 -33.18 14.94
C ILE A 11 -24.61 -32.97 13.43
N ILE A 12 -25.32 -31.92 12.99
CA ILE A 12 -25.24 -31.42 11.62
C ILE A 12 -23.92 -30.64 11.51
N LEU A 13 -22.89 -31.28 10.94
CA LEU A 13 -21.68 -30.61 10.48
C LEU A 13 -22.04 -29.75 9.26
N ILE A 14 -22.47 -28.51 9.52
CA ILE A 14 -22.55 -27.48 8.49
C ILE A 14 -21.11 -27.21 8.04
N ASN A 15 -20.75 -27.76 6.88
CA ASN A 15 -19.53 -27.42 6.19
C ASN A 15 -19.65 -25.96 5.75
N PHE A 16 -19.16 -25.04 6.57
CA PHE A 16 -18.83 -23.70 6.10
C PHE A 16 -17.69 -23.85 5.10
N MET A 17 -18.03 -23.94 3.81
CA MET A 17 -17.08 -23.69 2.74
C MET A 17 -16.61 -22.25 2.90
N GLY A 18 -15.47 -22.08 3.56
CA GLY A 18 -14.77 -20.80 3.55
C GLY A 18 -14.39 -20.48 2.12
N TYR A 19 -15.08 -19.52 1.51
CA TYR A 19 -14.63 -18.93 0.25
C TYR A 19 -13.29 -18.26 0.52
N SER A 20 -12.21 -18.90 0.10
CA SER A 20 -10.89 -18.29 0.09
C SER A 20 -10.93 -17.11 -0.88
N GLN A 21 -10.99 -15.88 -0.35
CA GLN A 21 -10.86 -14.67 -1.14
C GLN A 21 -9.46 -14.64 -1.73
N LYS A 22 -9.34 -14.65 -3.06
CA LYS A 22 -8.06 -14.62 -3.76
C LYS A 22 -7.70 -13.17 -4.07
N GLU A 23 -6.52 -12.77 -3.63
CA GLU A 23 -5.94 -11.48 -3.96
C GLU A 23 -5.07 -11.58 -5.23
N HIS A 24 -5.21 -10.59 -6.10
CA HIS A 24 -4.51 -10.47 -7.37
C HIS A 24 -3.79 -9.12 -7.42
N GLU A 25 -2.46 -9.16 -7.49
CA GLU A 25 -1.62 -7.95 -7.53
C GLU A 25 -0.93 -7.83 -8.91
N PHE A 26 -1.03 -6.64 -9.50
CA PHE A 26 -0.54 -6.31 -10.82
C PHE A 26 0.31 -5.04 -10.77
N LEU A 27 1.43 -5.02 -11.50
CA LEU A 27 2.33 -3.89 -11.57
C LEU A 27 2.59 -3.49 -13.02
N GLY A 28 2.58 -2.20 -13.30
CA GLY A 28 2.90 -1.64 -14.61
C GLY A 28 2.73 -0.14 -14.62
N PHE A 29 2.05 0.39 -15.64
CA PHE A 29 2.00 1.83 -15.88
C PHE A 29 0.65 2.28 -16.47
N LEU A 30 0.29 3.53 -16.19
CA LEU A 30 -0.62 4.33 -16.99
C LEU A 30 0.21 5.07 -18.04
N LYS A 31 -0.15 4.93 -19.31
CA LYS A 31 0.43 5.68 -20.41
C LYS A 31 -0.53 6.82 -20.77
N LEU A 32 -0.07 8.05 -20.57
CA LEU A 32 -0.81 9.26 -20.90
C LEU A 32 -0.62 9.64 -22.37
N ASN A 33 -1.53 10.46 -22.90
CA ASN A 33 -1.54 10.84 -24.32
C ASN A 33 -0.28 11.61 -24.77
N ASP A 34 0.40 12.28 -23.83
CA ASP A 34 1.65 13.01 -24.02
C ASP A 34 2.91 12.14 -23.86
N THR A 35 2.77 10.81 -23.85
CA THR A 35 3.80 9.79 -23.64
C THR A 35 4.37 9.66 -22.23
N ALA A 36 3.89 10.42 -21.25
CA ALA A 36 4.26 10.22 -19.86
C ALA A 36 3.82 8.83 -19.37
N LEU A 37 4.70 8.15 -18.63
CA LEU A 37 4.44 6.86 -17.99
C LEU A 37 4.38 7.06 -16.49
N VAL A 38 3.19 6.86 -15.91
CA VAL A 38 2.99 6.89 -14.46
C VAL A 38 2.97 5.45 -13.96
N SER A 39 3.82 5.10 -13.00
CA SER A 39 3.79 3.76 -12.40
C SER A 39 2.45 3.50 -11.72
N TYR A 40 1.96 2.26 -11.85
CA TYR A 40 0.66 1.84 -11.36
C TYR A 40 0.75 0.44 -10.77
N ASN A 41 0.55 0.32 -9.46
CA ASN A 41 0.35 -0.95 -8.77
C ASN A 41 -1.14 -1.11 -8.48
N LEU A 42 -1.74 -2.22 -8.89
CA LEU A 42 -3.16 -2.51 -8.74
C LEU A 42 -3.34 -3.81 -7.96
N LYS A 43 -4.04 -3.75 -6.84
CA LYS A 43 -4.45 -4.91 -6.07
C LYS A 43 -5.95 -5.06 -6.14
N LEU A 44 -6.40 -6.22 -6.61
CA LEU A 44 -7.82 -6.59 -6.73
C LEU A 44 -8.11 -7.84 -5.91
N GLN A 45 -9.22 -7.83 -5.20
CA GLN A 45 -9.78 -8.93 -4.45
C GLN A 45 -11.16 -9.24 -5.02
N LEU A 46 -11.35 -10.50 -5.40
CA LEU A 46 -12.59 -10.98 -6.00
C LEU A 46 -13.52 -11.50 -4.90
N ILE A 47 -14.72 -10.94 -4.83
CA ILE A 47 -15.77 -11.31 -3.88
C ILE A 47 -17.05 -11.59 -4.67
N GLY A 48 -17.17 -12.82 -5.18
CA GLY A 48 -18.20 -13.15 -6.16
C GLY A 48 -17.97 -12.40 -7.47
N GLU A 49 -18.98 -11.67 -7.95
CA GLU A 49 -18.87 -10.78 -9.12
C GLU A 49 -18.31 -9.40 -8.78
N ASN A 50 -18.16 -9.07 -7.49
CA ASN A 50 -17.62 -7.79 -7.05
C ASN A 50 -16.09 -7.82 -6.99
N VAL A 51 -15.50 -6.66 -7.22
CA VAL A 51 -14.07 -6.41 -7.10
C VAL A 51 -13.85 -5.29 -6.11
N GLU A 52 -12.96 -5.50 -5.16
CA GLU A 52 -12.51 -4.50 -4.20
C GLU A 52 -10.98 -4.46 -4.16
N GLY A 53 -10.40 -3.36 -3.70
CA GLY A 53 -8.97 -3.28 -3.47
C GLY A 53 -8.45 -1.86 -3.53
N TYR A 54 -7.26 -1.69 -4.07
CA TYR A 54 -6.62 -0.39 -4.18
C TYR A 54 -5.66 -0.31 -5.36
N SER A 55 -5.34 0.91 -5.76
CA SER A 55 -4.24 1.23 -6.65
C SER A 55 -3.20 2.10 -5.94
N VAL A 56 -1.96 2.09 -6.42
CA VAL A 56 -0.91 3.04 -6.04
C VAL A 56 -0.31 3.63 -7.31
N THR A 57 -0.51 4.93 -7.51
CA THR A 57 0.09 5.71 -8.60
C THR A 57 1.41 6.30 -8.17
N ASN A 58 2.31 6.56 -9.13
CA ASN A 58 3.62 7.18 -8.91
C ASN A 58 4.44 6.49 -7.79
N LEU A 59 4.39 5.16 -7.75
CA LEU A 59 5.04 4.29 -6.77
C LEU A 59 6.51 4.67 -6.53
N GLY A 60 6.85 5.00 -5.29
CA GLY A 60 8.15 5.44 -4.81
C GLY A 60 8.52 6.89 -5.14
N GLY A 61 7.69 7.59 -5.90
CA GLY A 61 7.86 8.98 -6.31
C GLY A 61 7.32 10.00 -5.30
N PRO A 62 7.51 11.30 -5.58
CA PRO A 62 7.10 12.39 -4.68
C PRO A 62 5.59 12.63 -4.63
N HIS A 63 4.83 12.10 -5.58
CA HIS A 63 3.37 12.21 -5.68
C HIS A 63 2.70 10.84 -5.54
N GLU A 64 3.33 9.90 -4.83
CA GLU A 64 2.74 8.58 -4.60
C GLU A 64 1.36 8.73 -3.96
N THR A 65 0.34 8.13 -4.56
CA THR A 65 -1.04 8.21 -4.08
C THR A 65 -1.67 6.83 -4.11
N LYS A 66 -2.27 6.44 -3.00
CA LYS A 66 -3.01 5.17 -2.88
C LYS A 66 -4.50 5.44 -2.88
N SER A 67 -5.19 4.90 -3.87
CA SER A 67 -6.64 5.09 -4.05
C SER A 67 -7.39 3.79 -3.80
N TYR A 68 -8.59 3.88 -3.21
CA TYR A 68 -9.51 2.75 -3.11
C TYR A 68 -10.09 2.43 -4.47
N VAL A 69 -10.22 1.13 -4.76
CA VAL A 69 -10.76 0.62 -6.02
C VAL A 69 -11.97 -0.26 -5.72
N LYS A 70 -13.04 -0.06 -6.51
CA LYS A 70 -14.20 -0.96 -6.55
C LYS A 70 -14.60 -1.26 -7.98
N GLY A 71 -15.34 -2.34 -8.19
CA GLY A 71 -15.71 -2.76 -9.53
C GLY A 71 -16.42 -4.09 -9.59
N THR A 72 -16.42 -4.67 -10.78
CA THR A 72 -17.03 -5.96 -11.07
C THR A 72 -16.15 -6.81 -11.99
N TYR A 73 -16.27 -8.12 -11.86
CA TYR A 73 -15.62 -9.09 -12.74
C TYR A 73 -16.64 -10.13 -13.21
N ASN A 74 -16.79 -10.26 -14.52
CA ASN A 74 -17.64 -11.26 -15.14
C ASN A 74 -16.76 -12.38 -15.72
N ASP A 75 -16.82 -13.56 -15.10
CA ASP A 75 -16.03 -14.73 -15.51
C ASP A 75 -16.48 -15.31 -16.87
N LYS A 76 -17.75 -15.16 -17.23
CA LYS A 76 -18.33 -15.63 -18.50
C LYS A 76 -17.85 -14.78 -19.67
N THR A 77 -17.88 -13.45 -19.54
CA THR A 77 -17.45 -12.53 -20.60
C THR A 77 -15.96 -12.20 -20.52
N ASN A 78 -15.31 -12.55 -19.40
CA ASN A 78 -13.94 -12.16 -19.07
C ASN A 78 -13.75 -10.64 -19.02
N GLU A 79 -14.77 -9.90 -18.60
CA GLU A 79 -14.69 -8.44 -18.48
C GLU A 79 -14.42 -8.06 -17.02
N VAL A 80 -13.44 -7.18 -16.84
CA VAL A 80 -13.24 -6.48 -15.57
C VAL A 80 -13.63 -5.02 -15.78
N TYR A 81 -14.42 -4.51 -14.85
CA TYR A 81 -14.65 -3.10 -14.67
C TYR A 81 -14.13 -2.72 -13.29
N PHE A 82 -13.37 -1.66 -13.18
CA PHE A 82 -13.03 -1.09 -11.89
C PHE A 82 -12.85 0.41 -12.00
N PHE A 83 -13.02 1.09 -10.88
CA PHE A 83 -12.75 2.50 -10.76
C PHE A 83 -12.23 2.87 -9.39
N GLU A 84 -11.40 3.91 -9.37
CA GLU A 84 -10.95 4.56 -8.15
C GLU A 84 -12.04 5.50 -7.63
N TYR A 85 -12.20 5.61 -6.32
CA TYR A 85 -13.31 6.40 -5.74
C TYR A 85 -12.97 7.17 -4.46
N GLY A 86 -11.71 7.19 -4.07
CA GLY A 86 -11.26 7.88 -2.87
C GLY A 86 -9.81 7.53 -2.55
N ILE A 87 -9.21 8.26 -1.62
CA ILE A 87 -7.78 8.17 -1.33
C ILE A 87 -7.58 7.65 0.09
N GLU A 88 -6.68 6.68 0.26
CA GLU A 88 -6.24 6.23 1.57
C GLU A 88 -5.09 7.12 2.08
N TYR A 89 -4.10 7.37 1.21
CA TYR A 89 -3.04 8.33 1.48
C TYR A 89 -2.50 8.94 0.19
N THR A 90 -1.87 10.11 0.32
CA THR A 90 -1.13 10.77 -0.76
C THR A 90 0.09 11.51 -0.24
N LYS A 91 1.09 11.66 -1.10
CA LYS A 91 2.25 12.52 -0.89
C LYS A 91 2.19 13.82 -1.69
N SER A 92 1.14 13.94 -2.52
CA SER A 92 0.83 15.19 -3.18
C SER A 92 0.29 16.20 -2.19
N ASP A 93 0.53 17.46 -2.48
CA ASP A 93 -0.07 18.57 -1.76
C ASP A 93 -1.57 18.65 -2.08
N LEU A 94 -2.40 18.76 -1.04
CA LEU A 94 -3.85 18.77 -1.19
C LEU A 94 -4.39 20.10 -1.74
N ASP A 95 -3.66 21.19 -1.55
CA ASP A 95 -4.10 22.52 -2.00
C ASP A 95 -3.87 22.73 -3.50
N THR A 96 -2.93 21.97 -4.08
CA THR A 96 -2.46 22.17 -5.45
C THR A 96 -2.89 21.09 -6.43
N TYR A 97 -3.37 19.94 -5.95
CA TYR A 97 -3.69 18.79 -6.80
C TYR A 97 -5.15 18.34 -6.65
N ASP A 98 -5.89 18.44 -7.74
CA ASP A 98 -7.14 17.70 -7.92
C ASP A 98 -6.84 16.27 -8.34
N PHE A 99 -7.44 15.30 -7.64
CA PHE A 99 -7.16 13.89 -7.88
C PHE A 99 -8.01 13.33 -9.02
N CYS A 100 -7.31 12.82 -10.03
CA CYS A 100 -7.91 12.20 -11.21
C CYS A 100 -8.01 10.68 -11.02
N PHE A 101 -9.22 10.19 -10.83
CA PHE A 101 -9.52 8.79 -10.55
C PHE A 101 -9.63 7.97 -11.84
N VAL A 102 -8.94 6.84 -11.88
CA VAL A 102 -8.96 5.91 -13.02
C VAL A 102 -10.28 5.13 -13.06
N HIS A 103 -10.99 5.18 -14.18
CA HIS A 103 -12.08 4.29 -14.55
C HIS A 103 -11.65 3.40 -15.71
N PHE A 104 -11.65 2.09 -15.49
CA PHE A 104 -11.20 1.12 -16.47
C PHE A 104 -12.27 0.07 -16.76
N MET A 105 -12.45 -0.23 -18.04
CA MET A 105 -13.23 -1.38 -18.50
C MET A 105 -12.42 -2.11 -19.57
N GLY A 106 -12.25 -3.41 -19.42
CA GLY A 106 -11.49 -4.18 -20.40
C GLY A 106 -11.61 -5.68 -20.23
N ASN A 107 -11.20 -6.41 -21.27
CA ASN A 107 -11.20 -7.86 -21.21
C ASN A 107 -9.94 -8.38 -20.53
N VAL A 108 -10.12 -9.18 -19.48
CA VAL A 108 -9.07 -9.92 -18.79
C VAL A 108 -9.45 -11.39 -18.83
N ARG A 109 -9.04 -12.07 -19.89
CA ARG A 109 -9.27 -13.50 -20.08
C ARG A 109 -8.69 -14.27 -18.89
N ASN A 110 -9.53 -14.73 -17.96
CA ASN A 110 -9.16 -15.41 -16.71
C ASN A 110 -8.13 -14.63 -15.85
N ILE A 111 -8.62 -13.77 -14.95
CA ILE A 111 -7.83 -12.96 -14.01
C ILE A 111 -6.92 -13.77 -13.07
N GLU A 112 -7.21 -15.06 -12.86
CA GLU A 112 -6.36 -15.97 -12.08
C GLU A 112 -5.13 -16.45 -12.86
N SER A 113 -5.28 -16.67 -14.17
CA SER A 113 -4.25 -17.28 -15.03
C SER A 113 -3.50 -16.29 -15.92
N GLN A 114 -4.15 -15.14 -16.22
CA GLN A 114 -3.61 -14.16 -17.12
C GLN A 114 -2.78 -13.07 -16.48
N ASN A 115 -1.91 -12.61 -17.36
CA ASN A 115 -0.70 -11.96 -16.97
C ASN A 115 -0.83 -10.47 -17.07
N ILE A 116 -1.72 -9.95 -17.92
CA ILE A 116 -1.72 -8.55 -18.32
C ILE A 116 -3.15 -8.05 -18.30
N ILE A 117 -3.37 -6.91 -17.65
CA ILE A 117 -4.57 -6.09 -17.86
C ILE A 117 -4.12 -4.94 -18.74
N LYS A 118 -4.78 -4.79 -19.89
CA LYS A 118 -4.45 -3.76 -20.87
C LYS A 118 -5.72 -3.21 -21.49
N GLY A 119 -5.79 -1.89 -21.63
CA GLY A 119 -6.90 -1.21 -22.30
C GLY A 119 -6.91 0.28 -22.01
N ASN A 120 -7.89 0.98 -22.58
CA ASN A 120 -8.05 2.40 -22.31
C ASN A 120 -8.69 2.61 -20.93
N PHE A 121 -8.32 3.70 -20.28
CA PHE A 121 -9.00 4.18 -19.08
C PHE A 121 -9.48 5.62 -19.30
N GLU A 122 -10.52 5.98 -18.57
CA GLU A 122 -10.99 7.36 -18.43
C GLU A 122 -10.62 7.86 -17.05
N GLY A 123 -9.94 9.00 -16.96
CA GLY A 123 -9.69 9.68 -15.69
C GLY A 123 -10.80 10.68 -15.42
N LYS A 124 -11.35 10.67 -14.21
CA LYS A 124 -12.41 11.61 -13.78
C LYS A 124 -12.08 12.20 -12.41
N PHE A 125 -12.44 13.45 -12.20
CA PHE A 125 -12.46 14.05 -10.86
C PHE A 125 -13.61 13.45 -10.04
N GLU A 126 -13.67 13.79 -8.74
CA GLU A 126 -14.70 13.28 -7.82
C GLU A 126 -16.13 13.64 -8.27
N ASP A 127 -16.30 14.80 -8.91
CA ASP A 127 -17.56 15.27 -9.50
C ASP A 127 -17.92 14.58 -10.83
N GLY A 128 -17.06 13.68 -11.32
CA GLY A 128 -17.22 12.95 -12.58
C GLY A 128 -16.74 13.71 -13.83
N VAL A 129 -16.26 14.95 -13.68
CA VAL A 129 -15.70 15.72 -14.81
C VAL A 129 -14.45 15.00 -15.33
N PRO A 130 -14.34 14.73 -16.65
CA PRO A 130 -13.15 14.11 -17.23
C PRO A 130 -11.90 14.96 -17.01
N CYS A 131 -10.81 14.33 -16.55
CA CYS A 131 -9.52 14.97 -16.32
C CYS A 131 -8.44 14.50 -17.29
N ILE A 132 -8.10 13.21 -17.30
CA ILE A 132 -7.10 12.67 -18.24
C ILE A 132 -7.44 11.26 -18.68
N ASN A 133 -7.28 10.98 -19.97
CA ASN A 133 -7.48 9.64 -20.52
C ASN A 133 -6.15 9.04 -20.96
N GLY A 134 -6.08 7.72 -21.00
CA GLY A 134 -4.88 7.04 -21.43
C GLY A 134 -5.05 5.53 -21.54
N GLU A 135 -3.93 4.82 -21.52
CA GLU A 135 -3.88 3.37 -21.62
C GLU A 135 -3.30 2.76 -20.34
N LEU A 136 -4.04 1.87 -19.70
CA LEU A 136 -3.56 1.05 -18.59
C LEU A 136 -2.81 -0.15 -19.15
N MET A 137 -1.63 -0.44 -18.61
CA MET A 137 -0.90 -1.66 -18.92
C MET A 137 -0.19 -2.19 -17.67
N VAL A 138 -0.81 -3.18 -17.01
CA VAL A 138 -0.26 -3.82 -15.80
C VAL A 138 -0.10 -5.32 -15.96
N ARG A 139 0.84 -5.91 -15.20
CA ARG A 139 1.14 -7.34 -15.26
C ARG A 139 1.20 -7.98 -13.87
N SER A 140 0.73 -9.22 -13.74
CA SER A 140 0.75 -9.95 -12.47
C SER A 140 2.15 -9.97 -11.84
N ILE A 141 2.23 -9.54 -10.59
CA ILE A 141 3.49 -9.37 -9.85
C ILE A 141 4.25 -10.70 -9.73
N LYS A 142 3.53 -11.81 -9.50
CA LYS A 142 4.09 -13.17 -9.41
C LYS A 142 4.92 -13.53 -10.64
N LYS A 143 4.50 -13.09 -11.83
CA LYS A 143 5.24 -13.35 -13.09
C LYS A 143 6.35 -12.35 -13.35
N VAL A 144 6.22 -11.10 -12.89
CA VAL A 144 7.35 -10.15 -12.87
C VAL A 144 8.51 -10.76 -12.08
N TYR A 145 8.25 -11.23 -10.85
CA TYR A 145 9.24 -11.93 -10.03
C TYR A 145 9.81 -13.20 -10.68
N ALA A 146 8.97 -14.03 -11.31
CA ALA A 146 9.45 -15.24 -11.97
C ALA A 146 10.39 -14.93 -13.15
N LYS A 147 10.21 -13.79 -13.83
CA LYS A 147 11.08 -13.34 -14.92
C LYS A 147 12.38 -12.73 -14.39
N THR A 148 12.34 -11.90 -13.34
CA THR A 148 13.55 -11.33 -12.73
C THR A 148 14.46 -12.42 -12.18
N LYS A 149 13.95 -13.40 -11.44
CA LYS A 149 14.74 -14.55 -10.96
C LYS A 149 15.43 -15.35 -12.09
N LYS A 150 14.79 -15.46 -13.26
CA LYS A 150 15.39 -16.12 -14.44
C LYS A 150 16.51 -15.29 -15.06
N VAL A 151 16.37 -13.96 -15.05
CA VAL A 151 17.40 -13.02 -15.51
C VAL A 151 18.58 -13.01 -14.54
N ASP A 152 18.33 -12.93 -13.23
CA ASP A 152 19.37 -12.98 -12.19
C ASP A 152 20.19 -14.28 -12.28
N LYS A 153 19.53 -15.43 -12.43
CA LYS A 153 20.21 -16.73 -12.62
C LYS A 153 21.05 -16.78 -13.89
N LYS A 154 20.71 -16.02 -14.93
CA LYS A 154 21.52 -15.92 -16.16
C LYS A 154 22.70 -14.96 -15.98
N ILE A 155 22.49 -13.81 -15.33
CA ILE A 155 23.52 -12.81 -15.04
C ILE A 155 24.58 -13.38 -14.09
N GLN A 156 24.20 -14.09 -13.04
CA GLN A 156 25.12 -14.72 -12.08
C GLN A 156 26.04 -15.77 -12.72
N ARG A 157 25.66 -16.33 -13.89
CA ARG A 157 26.48 -17.30 -14.63
C ARG A 157 27.52 -16.62 -15.53
N VAL A 158 27.45 -15.30 -15.75
CA VAL A 158 28.41 -14.56 -16.57
C VAL A 158 29.50 -13.98 -15.66
N ARG A 159 30.70 -14.55 -15.75
CA ARG A 159 31.78 -14.42 -14.75
C ARG A 159 32.58 -13.11 -14.74
N LYS A 160 32.25 -12.11 -15.56
CA LYS A 160 32.92 -10.80 -15.59
C LYS A 160 31.92 -9.74 -16.03
N ILE A 161 31.22 -9.15 -15.08
CA ILE A 161 30.39 -7.98 -15.33
C ILE A 161 30.82 -6.89 -14.33
N PRO A 162 31.24 -5.70 -14.79
CA PRO A 162 31.60 -4.59 -13.91
C PRO A 162 30.40 -4.16 -13.05
N ASP A 163 30.67 -3.65 -11.85
CA ASP A 163 29.66 -3.35 -10.81
C ASP A 163 28.56 -2.37 -11.28
N SER A 164 28.83 -1.58 -12.33
CA SER A 164 27.86 -0.70 -12.98
C SER A 164 26.69 -1.42 -13.67
N ILE A 165 26.84 -2.69 -14.06
CA ILE A 165 25.78 -3.49 -14.70
C ILE A 165 25.05 -4.40 -13.68
N LYS A 166 25.51 -4.48 -12.42
CA LYS A 166 24.79 -5.17 -11.33
C LYS A 166 23.51 -4.44 -10.87
N GLN A 167 23.16 -3.30 -11.46
CA GLN A 167 21.96 -2.51 -11.14
C GLN A 167 20.62 -3.21 -11.43
N ASN A 168 20.61 -4.43 -12.00
CA ASN A 168 19.40 -5.27 -12.07
C ASN A 168 19.06 -6.01 -10.77
N ILE A 169 19.89 -5.96 -9.73
CA ILE A 169 19.66 -6.63 -8.43
C ILE A 169 19.12 -5.64 -7.38
N ASN A 170 18.04 -4.93 -7.72
CA ASN A 170 17.25 -4.24 -6.70
C ASN A 170 15.74 -4.28 -6.94
N LEU A 171 15.25 -4.84 -8.05
CA LEU A 171 13.80 -4.96 -8.26
C LEU A 171 13.12 -5.80 -7.16
N THR A 172 13.76 -6.83 -6.61
CA THR A 172 13.15 -7.69 -5.59
C THR A 172 13.01 -6.99 -4.23
N LYS A 173 14.01 -6.22 -3.81
CA LYS A 173 13.94 -5.37 -2.61
C LYS A 173 13.04 -4.16 -2.80
N ILE A 174 12.98 -3.62 -4.03
CA ILE A 174 12.03 -2.58 -4.41
C ILE A 174 10.62 -3.15 -4.29
N ILE A 175 10.30 -4.30 -4.89
CA ILE A 175 8.94 -4.84 -4.83
C ILE A 175 8.57 -5.36 -3.41
N ASP A 176 9.49 -6.01 -2.68
CA ASP A 176 9.22 -6.46 -1.31
C ASP A 176 9.19 -5.28 -0.30
N GLY A 177 10.00 -4.24 -0.54
CA GLY A 177 10.11 -3.05 0.31
C GLY A 177 9.10 -1.94 0.01
N GLN A 178 8.56 -1.88 -1.22
CA GLN A 178 7.52 -0.93 -1.66
C GLN A 178 6.10 -1.34 -1.27
N ARG A 179 5.94 -2.42 -0.49
CA ARG A 179 4.66 -2.76 0.15
C ARG A 179 4.32 -1.81 1.30
N LEU A 180 5.28 -0.99 1.71
CA LEU A 180 5.17 -0.05 2.80
C LEU A 180 5.38 1.35 2.25
N ASN A 181 4.52 2.28 2.65
CA ASN A 181 4.69 3.68 2.30
C ASN A 181 5.95 4.21 3.02
N MET A 182 7.00 4.48 2.25
CA MET A 182 8.27 4.95 2.76
C MET A 182 8.18 6.44 3.09
N LEU A 183 8.42 6.82 4.34
CA LEU A 183 8.49 8.22 4.75
C LEU A 183 9.92 8.73 4.57
N LYS A 184 10.11 9.65 3.61
CA LYS A 184 11.43 10.25 3.33
C LYS A 184 11.57 11.61 4.03
N VAL A 185 12.82 12.05 4.14
CA VAL A 185 13.17 13.38 4.66
C VAL A 185 12.46 14.48 3.87
N ASN A 186 11.92 15.49 4.57
CA ASN A 186 11.22 16.65 4.00
C ASN A 186 10.03 16.29 3.10
N GLU A 187 9.50 15.08 3.24
CA GLU A 187 8.29 14.63 2.58
C GLU A 187 7.13 14.69 3.57
N THR A 188 5.96 15.08 3.07
CA THR A 188 4.70 15.05 3.82
C THR A 188 3.84 13.94 3.24
N THR A 189 3.34 13.05 4.10
CA THR A 189 2.33 12.06 3.72
C THR A 189 1.03 12.41 4.39
N THR A 190 -0.03 12.61 3.62
CA THR A 190 -1.38 12.82 4.13
C THR A 190 -2.15 11.51 4.12
N ILE A 191 -2.75 11.14 5.25
CA ILE A 191 -3.58 9.94 5.43
C ILE A 191 -4.99 10.38 5.74
N PHE A 192 -5.96 9.82 5.02
CA PHE A 192 -7.37 10.17 5.17
C PHE A 192 -8.06 9.26 6.20
N VAL A 193 -8.36 9.81 7.37
CA VAL A 193 -8.93 9.11 8.52
C VAL A 193 -10.42 9.41 8.69
N LYS A 194 -11.16 8.48 9.31
CA LYS A 194 -12.61 8.57 9.49
C LYS A 194 -13.03 8.70 10.95
N ASN A 195 -12.25 8.17 11.89
CA ASN A 195 -12.57 8.23 13.31
C ASN A 195 -11.87 9.44 13.97
N ASP A 196 -12.50 9.94 15.03
CA ASP A 196 -11.99 11.02 15.87
C ASP A 196 -10.81 10.58 16.75
N GLU A 197 -10.57 9.27 16.86
CA GLU A 197 -9.43 8.69 17.57
C GLU A 197 -8.72 7.69 16.66
N VAL A 198 -7.41 7.83 16.53
CA VAL A 198 -6.55 6.88 15.84
C VAL A 198 -5.45 6.38 16.78
N GLU A 199 -4.91 5.20 16.50
CA GLU A 199 -3.80 4.62 17.26
C GLU A 199 -2.52 4.68 16.41
N LEU A 200 -1.53 5.44 16.88
CA LEU A 200 -0.17 5.44 16.38
C LEU A 200 0.60 4.31 17.05
N ILE A 201 1.18 3.41 16.26
CA ILE A 201 1.94 2.27 16.73
C ILE A 201 3.34 2.32 16.13
N VAL A 202 4.38 2.29 16.96
CA VAL A 202 5.78 2.39 16.53
C VAL A 202 6.59 1.22 17.07
N TRP A 203 7.40 0.59 16.20
CA TRP A 203 8.31 -0.49 16.58
C TRP A 203 9.43 -0.67 15.55
N ASP A 204 10.40 -1.52 15.86
CA ASP A 204 11.41 -1.99 14.92
C ASP A 204 11.02 -3.38 14.37
N SER A 205 10.72 -3.44 13.07
CA SER A 205 10.43 -4.72 12.39
C SER A 205 11.67 -5.45 11.85
N GLY A 206 12.83 -4.79 11.79
CA GLY A 206 14.09 -5.28 11.26
C GLY A 206 15.01 -5.90 12.32
N LYS A 207 16.28 -5.50 12.36
CA LYS A 207 17.23 -5.93 13.39
C LYS A 207 17.33 -4.80 14.41
N VAL A 208 17.08 -5.11 15.68
CA VAL A 208 17.27 -4.13 16.77
C VAL A 208 18.73 -3.75 16.84
N ASP A 209 19.02 -2.51 16.45
CA ASP A 209 20.36 -1.99 16.27
C ASP A 209 20.57 -0.65 17.02
N GLY A 210 19.66 -0.35 17.96
CA GLY A 210 19.77 0.81 18.85
C GLY A 210 19.23 2.10 18.25
N ASP A 211 18.33 2.03 17.28
CA ASP A 211 17.62 3.19 16.76
C ASP A 211 16.84 3.95 17.84
N ILE A 212 16.94 5.29 17.79
CA ILE A 212 16.28 6.22 18.69
C ILE A 212 15.52 7.25 17.86
N ILE A 213 14.24 7.42 18.16
CA ILE A 213 13.38 8.42 17.52
C ILE A 213 12.75 9.35 18.54
N SER A 214 12.36 10.53 18.09
CA SER A 214 11.37 11.35 18.78
C SER A 214 10.13 11.46 17.91
N VAL A 215 8.96 11.44 18.54
CA VAL A 215 7.68 11.64 17.87
C VAL A 215 6.93 12.75 18.60
N ASP A 216 6.49 13.73 17.83
CA ASP A 216 5.66 14.83 18.28
C ASP A 216 4.31 14.78 17.56
N TYR A 217 3.24 15.14 18.27
CA TYR A 217 1.91 15.33 17.72
C TYR A 217 1.49 16.78 17.97
N ASN A 218 1.19 17.54 16.92
CA ASN A 218 0.82 18.96 17.00
C ASN A 218 1.81 19.77 17.86
N ASN A 219 3.11 19.60 17.57
CA ASN A 219 4.24 20.21 18.28
C ASN A 219 4.37 19.83 19.77
N THR A 220 3.59 18.85 20.25
CA THR A 220 3.69 18.31 21.60
C THR A 220 4.39 16.95 21.57
N SER A 221 5.44 16.78 22.37
CA SER A 221 6.21 15.53 22.36
C SER A 221 5.43 14.38 23.01
N ILE A 222 5.15 13.35 22.23
CA ILE A 222 4.46 12.12 22.67
C ILE A 222 5.45 10.99 22.96
N LEU A 223 6.58 10.95 22.25
CA LEU A 223 7.70 10.03 22.50
C LEU A 223 9.00 10.83 22.39
N LYS A 224 9.72 11.01 23.49
CA LYS A 224 10.98 11.76 23.50
C LYS A 224 12.17 10.82 23.56
N ARG A 225 13.05 10.86 22.55
CA ARG A 225 14.27 10.01 22.47
C ARG A 225 13.99 8.55 22.81
N TYR A 226 12.90 8.03 22.25
CA TYR A 226 12.45 6.67 22.47
C TYR A 226 13.33 5.69 21.68
N SER A 227 13.93 4.72 22.38
CA SER A 227 14.66 3.63 21.74
C SER A 227 13.66 2.62 21.20
N ILE A 228 13.61 2.49 19.87
CA ILE A 228 12.71 1.53 19.23
C ILE A 228 13.25 0.12 19.39
N ASN A 229 12.34 -0.82 19.61
CA ASN A 229 12.66 -2.23 19.79
C ASN A 229 11.53 -3.07 19.17
N LYS A 230 11.56 -4.39 19.40
CA LYS A 230 10.56 -5.32 18.83
C LYS A 230 9.16 -5.13 19.40
N GLU A 231 9.04 -4.60 20.60
CA GLU A 231 7.76 -4.35 21.25
C GLU A 231 7.09 -3.13 20.64
N LYS A 232 5.78 -3.26 20.43
CA LYS A 232 4.96 -2.20 19.87
C LYS A 232 4.66 -1.16 20.93
N ARG A 233 5.00 0.10 20.62
CA ARG A 233 4.58 1.25 21.42
C ARG A 233 3.35 1.87 20.79
N ASN A 234 2.26 1.88 21.55
CA ASN A 234 0.97 2.41 21.09
C ASN A 234 0.68 3.75 21.77
N VAL A 235 0.19 4.71 20.98
CA VAL A 235 -0.25 6.04 21.43
C VAL A 235 -1.57 6.36 20.76
N LYS A 236 -2.60 6.70 21.55
CA LYS A 236 -3.88 7.17 21.03
C LYS A 236 -3.78 8.66 20.72
N LEU A 237 -4.30 9.07 19.56
CA LEU A 237 -4.30 10.44 19.08
C LEU A 237 -5.74 10.85 18.74
N SER A 238 -6.18 11.98 19.28
CA SER A 238 -7.43 12.61 18.88
C SER A 238 -7.24 13.39 17.59
N VAL A 239 -8.13 13.17 16.62
CA VAL A 239 -8.13 13.84 15.32
C VAL A 239 -9.26 14.85 15.29
N GLU A 240 -8.93 16.12 15.12
CA GLU A 240 -9.89 17.22 15.14
C GLU A 240 -10.15 17.75 13.73
N GLU A 241 -11.39 18.13 13.44
CA GLU A 241 -11.74 18.78 12.17
C GLU A 241 -11.18 20.19 12.13
N ASN A 242 -10.77 20.64 10.94
CA ASN A 242 -10.28 22.00 10.70
C ASN A 242 -9.03 22.39 11.51
N MET A 243 -8.29 21.41 12.01
CA MET A 243 -6.99 21.62 12.64
C MET A 243 -5.92 20.74 11.99
N ASP A 244 -4.69 21.25 12.05
CA ASP A 244 -3.51 20.49 11.69
C ASP A 244 -3.37 19.31 12.67
N ASN A 245 -3.55 18.09 12.17
CA ASN A 245 -3.29 16.85 12.92
C ASN A 245 -1.97 16.24 12.39
N ILE A 246 -0.85 16.76 12.87
CA ILE A 246 0.48 16.47 12.32
C ILE A 246 1.29 15.62 13.29
N ILE A 247 1.69 14.45 12.81
CA ILE A 247 2.70 13.60 13.45
C ILE A 247 4.05 13.92 12.82
N THR A 248 4.99 14.38 13.63
CA THR A 248 6.38 14.61 13.22
C THR A 248 7.24 13.52 13.80
N VAL A 249 7.98 12.81 12.94
CA VAL A 249 8.90 11.75 13.34
C VAL A 249 10.31 12.20 13.03
N LYS A 250 11.18 12.17 14.03
CA LYS A 250 12.57 12.60 13.94
C LYS A 250 13.52 11.49 14.35
N ALA A 251 14.56 11.27 13.58
CA ALA A 251 15.65 10.38 13.96
C ALA A 251 16.65 11.09 14.89
N GLU A 252 16.82 10.56 16.09
CA GLU A 252 17.74 11.11 17.10
C GLU A 252 19.17 10.57 16.94
N ASN A 253 19.32 9.44 16.25
CA ASN A 253 20.59 8.82 15.89
C ASN A 253 20.49 8.13 14.50
N LEU A 254 21.47 7.27 14.18
CA LEU A 254 21.50 6.44 12.96
C LEU A 254 21.30 4.94 13.26
N GLY A 255 21.20 4.56 14.54
CA GLY A 255 21.41 3.18 14.96
C GLY A 255 22.86 2.70 14.75
N GLU A 256 23.08 1.40 14.94
CA GLU A 256 24.30 0.69 14.55
C GLU A 256 24.33 0.46 13.04
N ILE A 257 23.17 0.26 12.39
CA ILE A 257 23.03 0.05 10.95
C ILE A 257 22.23 1.20 10.34
N SER A 258 22.95 2.19 9.81
CA SER A 258 22.34 3.30 9.07
C SER A 258 21.51 2.80 7.88
N PRO A 259 20.34 3.42 7.60
CA PRO A 259 19.72 4.57 8.28
C PRO A 259 18.79 4.18 9.43
N ASN A 260 18.40 5.17 10.25
CA ASN A 260 17.41 4.95 11.31
C ASN A 260 16.06 4.55 10.72
N THR A 261 15.56 3.39 11.12
CA THR A 261 14.43 2.70 10.50
C THR A 261 13.37 2.35 11.53
N ALA A 262 12.27 3.10 11.55
CA ALA A 262 11.11 2.78 12.38
C ALA A 262 9.94 2.32 11.52
N LYS A 263 9.29 1.22 11.94
CA LYS A 263 7.95 0.89 11.46
C LYS A 263 6.96 1.75 12.21
N ILE A 264 6.08 2.39 11.45
CA ILE A 264 5.01 3.22 11.97
C ILE A 264 3.72 2.67 11.40
N MET A 265 2.69 2.55 12.23
CA MET A 265 1.38 2.08 11.82
C MET A 265 0.34 3.05 12.36
N ILE A 266 -0.53 3.52 11.48
CA ILE A 266 -1.72 4.27 11.84
C ILE A 266 -2.89 3.33 11.76
N LYS A 267 -3.57 3.11 12.89
CA LYS A 267 -4.79 2.32 12.96
C LYS A 267 -5.98 3.25 13.17
N ASP A 268 -6.94 3.17 12.25
CA ASP A 268 -8.15 3.97 12.22
C ASP A 268 -9.37 3.03 12.14
N GLY A 269 -9.90 2.66 13.31
CA GLY A 269 -10.85 1.54 13.45
C GLY A 269 -10.23 0.22 13.00
N ASP A 270 -10.84 -0.40 11.97
CA ASP A 270 -10.33 -1.63 11.34
C ASP A 270 -9.29 -1.37 10.24
N ARG A 271 -9.12 -0.10 9.83
CA ARG A 271 -8.15 0.27 8.80
C ARG A 271 -6.76 0.36 9.41
N VAL A 272 -5.78 -0.19 8.70
CA VAL A 272 -4.38 -0.23 9.12
C VAL A 272 -3.51 0.28 7.99
N ILE A 273 -2.80 1.38 8.23
CA ILE A 273 -1.87 1.98 7.29
C ILE A 273 -0.46 1.77 7.82
N ASP A 274 0.33 0.96 7.11
CA ASP A 274 1.73 0.71 7.42
C ASP A 274 2.66 1.70 6.70
N LEU A 275 3.51 2.35 7.48
CA LEU A 275 4.54 3.28 7.05
C LEU A 275 5.92 2.78 7.50
N LEU A 276 6.96 3.19 6.78
CA LEU A 276 8.34 2.89 7.13
C LEU A 276 9.16 4.18 7.06
N SER A 277 9.72 4.61 8.19
CA SER A 277 10.66 5.72 8.19
C SER A 277 12.04 5.22 7.77
N ASN A 278 12.75 6.06 7.03
CA ASN A 278 14.14 5.87 6.67
C ASN A 278 14.83 7.23 6.71
N LEU A 279 15.43 7.54 7.86
CA LEU A 279 15.91 8.88 8.18
C LEU A 279 17.37 8.81 8.63
N LYS A 280 18.17 9.82 8.27
CA LYS A 280 19.46 10.06 8.90
C LYS A 280 19.28 10.82 10.21
N LYS A 281 20.34 10.85 11.02
CA LYS A 281 20.35 11.64 12.26
C LYS A 281 19.93 13.08 12.01
N SER A 282 19.00 13.55 12.82
CA SER A 282 18.39 14.88 12.78
C SER A 282 17.46 15.15 11.59
N GLU A 283 17.25 14.20 10.68
CA GLU A 283 16.21 14.30 9.67
C GLU A 283 14.84 14.01 10.28
N GLU A 284 13.82 14.64 9.70
CA GLU A 284 12.42 14.48 10.08
C GLU A 284 11.53 14.24 8.86
N THR A 285 10.37 13.64 9.14
CA THR A 285 9.29 13.43 8.17
C THR A 285 7.95 13.72 8.85
N LYS A 286 6.95 14.09 8.06
CA LYS A 286 5.64 14.52 8.55
C LYS A 286 4.54 13.64 7.99
N VAL A 287 3.61 13.28 8.87
CA VAL A 287 2.36 12.60 8.51
C VAL A 287 1.21 13.49 8.95
N ILE A 288 0.36 13.87 7.99
CA ILE A 288 -0.87 14.63 8.26
C ILE A 288 -2.03 13.64 8.33
N LEU A 289 -2.85 13.75 9.36
CA LEU A 289 -4.12 13.03 9.47
C LEU A 289 -5.24 13.97 9.00
N ALA A 290 -5.68 13.79 7.75
CA ALA A 290 -6.80 14.55 7.19
C ALA A 290 -8.10 13.82 7.52
N LYS A 291 -9.02 14.48 8.22
CA LYS A 291 -10.32 13.91 8.56
C LYS A 291 -11.27 14.04 7.36
N LEU A 292 -11.90 12.92 6.98
CA LEU A 292 -12.90 12.81 5.92
C LEU A 292 -14.30 13.23 6.37
#